data_AF-A0A3P7MVD3-F1
#
_entry.id   AF-A0A3P7MVD3-F1
#
_cell.length_a   1.000
_cell.length_b   1.000
_cell.length_c   1.000
_cell.angle_alpha   90.00
_cell.angle_beta   90.00
_cell.angle_gamma   90.00
#
_symmetry.space_group_name_H-M   'P 1'
#
loop_
_entity.id
_entity.type
_entity.pdbx_description
1 polymer ?
#
loop_
_entity_poly.entity_id
_entity_poly.type
_entity_poly.pdbx_seq_one_letter_code
_entity_poly.pdbx_strand_id
1 'polypeptide(L)'
;MRILVGHGLGDECLPTCAGLSSSSALVVAAALATARCTQLQIDPFTLAELCAKCERLIGTQGGGMDQAACLLASESPIFIEFTKPKLTVVPVAVPPGGSFVIVDSGVRLHKAASPLFNQRVSECRQAVKVSLLTATFPALEETTACPTMCGYRGSPTV
;
A
#
# COMPACT_ATOMS: atom_id res chain seq x y z
N MET A 1 -14.80 1.68 -12.27
CA MET A 1 -14.64 0.71 -11.16
C MET A 1 -15.71 0.99 -10.12
N ARG A 2 -16.37 -0.03 -9.54
CA ARG A 2 -17.29 0.16 -8.41
C ARG A 2 -16.69 -0.52 -7.18
N ILE A 3 -16.49 0.24 -6.11
CA ILE A 3 -16.13 -0.28 -4.79
C ILE A 3 -17.39 -0.22 -3.95
N LEU A 4 -17.85 -1.37 -3.46
CA LEU A 4 -18.96 -1.44 -2.53
C LEU A 4 -18.40 -1.70 -1.14
N VAL A 5 -18.53 -0.72 -0.24
CA VAL A 5 -18.18 -0.87 1.16
C VAL A 5 -19.47 -1.12 1.94
N GLY A 6 -19.67 -2.34 2.42
CA GLY A 6 -20.80 -2.65 3.29
C GLY A 6 -20.50 -2.19 4.72
N HIS A 7 -21.17 -1.13 5.20
CA HIS A 7 -21.08 -0.69 6.58
C HIS A 7 -22.45 -0.69 7.26
N GLY A 8 -22.53 -1.25 8.47
CA GLY A 8 -23.79 -1.44 9.18
C GLY A 8 -24.39 -0.18 9.82
N LEU A 9 -23.65 0.94 9.92
CA LEU A 9 -24.09 2.17 10.59
C LEU A 9 -23.30 3.39 10.05
N GLY A 10 -24.03 4.41 9.56
CA GLY A 10 -23.67 5.85 9.55
C GLY A 10 -22.48 6.36 8.70
N ASP A 11 -22.78 7.33 7.85
CA ASP A 11 -21.94 8.33 7.15
C ASP A 11 -20.39 8.14 7.10
N GLU A 12 -19.90 7.92 5.87
CA GLU A 12 -18.65 8.41 5.27
C GLU A 12 -17.29 8.26 6.01
N CYS A 13 -17.21 7.53 7.12
CA CYS A 13 -15.94 7.31 7.82
C CYS A 13 -15.30 5.95 7.49
N LEU A 14 -13.97 5.94 7.30
CA LEU A 14 -13.18 4.70 7.21
C LEU A 14 -13.28 3.93 8.54
N PRO A 15 -13.69 2.65 8.55
CA PRO A 15 -13.72 1.86 9.78
C PRO A 15 -12.35 1.77 10.43
N THR A 16 -12.33 2.16 11.70
CA THR A 16 -11.12 2.08 12.52
C THR A 16 -10.78 0.62 12.83
N CYS A 17 -9.51 0.27 12.71
CA CYS A 17 -8.98 -1.05 13.08
C CYS A 17 -9.59 -2.23 12.33
N ALA A 18 -10.15 -1.99 11.14
CA ALA A 18 -10.70 -3.00 10.24
C ALA A 18 -9.79 -3.30 9.03
N GLY A 19 -8.52 -2.88 9.09
CA GLY A 19 -7.55 -3.12 8.01
C GLY A 19 -7.61 -2.16 6.82
N LEU A 20 -8.46 -1.13 6.85
CA LEU A 20 -8.57 -0.10 5.79
C LEU A 20 -7.68 1.14 6.03
N SER A 21 -6.58 0.96 6.76
CA SER A 21 -5.51 1.97 6.90
C SER A 21 -5.96 3.35 7.41
N SER A 22 -6.97 3.38 8.29
CA SER A 22 -7.48 4.61 8.92
C SER A 22 -6.41 5.38 9.71
N SER A 23 -5.39 4.70 10.27
CA SER A 23 -4.26 5.36 10.96
C SER A 23 -3.39 6.16 9.99
N SER A 24 -3.02 5.55 8.87
CA SER A 24 -2.20 6.18 7.84
C SER A 24 -2.94 7.33 7.17
N ALA A 25 -4.26 7.20 6.94
CA ALA A 25 -5.10 8.29 6.46
C ALA A 25 -5.07 9.50 7.40
N LEU A 26 -5.12 9.28 8.72
CA LEU A 26 -5.00 10.35 9.72
C LEU A 26 -3.61 11.00 9.70
N VAL A 27 -2.53 10.22 9.57
CA VAL A 27 -1.15 10.75 9.46
C VAL A 27 -1.01 11.62 8.22
N VAL A 28 -1.49 11.15 7.07
CA VAL A 28 -1.45 11.88 5.80
C VAL A 28 -2.29 13.17 5.88
N ALA A 29 -3.49 13.10 6.46
CA ALA A 29 -4.34 14.27 6.65
C ALA A 29 -3.67 15.34 7.53
N ALA A 30 -3.04 14.92 8.64
CA ALA A 30 -2.29 15.82 9.51
C ALA A 30 -1.07 16.44 8.80
N ALA A 31 -0.36 15.66 7.99
CA ALA A 31 0.78 16.15 7.21
C ALA A 31 0.36 17.17 6.15
N LEU A 32 -0.73 16.89 5.42
CA LEU A 32 -1.32 17.81 4.45
C LEU A 32 -1.80 19.11 5.12
N ALA A 33 -2.50 19.02 6.24
CA ALA A 33 -2.93 20.19 7.01
C ALA A 33 -1.74 21.05 7.45
N THR A 34 -0.68 20.41 7.93
CA THR A 34 0.57 21.10 8.33
C THR A 34 1.25 21.78 7.15
N ALA A 35 1.35 21.11 6.00
CA ALA A 35 1.92 21.67 4.78
C ALA A 35 1.11 22.90 4.30
N ARG A 36 -0.22 22.84 4.42
CA ARG A 36 -1.11 23.98 4.09
C ARG A 36 -0.94 25.15 5.05
N CYS A 37 -0.89 24.91 6.36
CA CYS A 37 -0.69 25.97 7.36
C CYS A 37 0.67 26.64 7.25
N THR A 38 1.70 25.90 6.85
CA THR A 38 3.07 26.39 6.68
C THR A 38 3.38 26.88 5.26
N GLN A 39 2.41 26.79 4.33
CA GLN A 39 2.56 27.11 2.90
C GLN A 39 3.70 26.35 2.21
N LEU A 40 4.09 25.19 2.77
CA LEU A 40 5.17 24.38 2.25
C LEU A 40 4.66 23.54 1.07
N GLN A 41 5.33 23.66 -0.07
CA GLN A 41 5.07 22.82 -1.24
C GLN A 41 5.97 21.59 -1.17
N ILE A 42 5.37 20.43 -0.89
CA ILE A 42 6.07 19.14 -0.88
C ILE A 42 5.50 18.28 -2.00
N ASP A 43 6.39 17.68 -2.78
CA ASP A 43 6.04 16.65 -3.76
C ASP A 43 5.29 15.47 -3.10
N PRO A 44 4.15 15.00 -3.65
CA PRO A 44 3.35 13.93 -3.04
C PRO A 44 4.11 12.62 -2.79
N PHE A 45 5.07 12.25 -3.64
CA PHE A 45 5.89 11.05 -3.43
C PHE A 45 6.79 11.21 -2.21
N THR A 46 7.44 12.36 -2.11
CA THR A 46 8.25 12.73 -0.95
C THR A 46 7.42 12.77 0.32
N LEU A 47 6.19 13.32 0.25
CA LEU A 47 5.27 13.37 1.38
C LEU A 47 4.84 11.97 1.84
N ALA A 48 4.61 11.04 0.90
CA ALA A 48 4.28 9.65 1.23
C ALA A 48 5.41 8.95 1.99
N GLU A 49 6.66 9.12 1.55
CA GLU A 49 7.82 8.58 2.25
C GLU A 49 8.01 9.19 3.64
N LEU A 50 7.78 10.51 3.78
CA LEU A 50 7.83 11.20 5.07
C LEU A 50 6.76 10.68 6.02
N CYS A 51 5.51 10.57 5.56
CA CYS A 51 4.41 10.03 6.35
C CYS A 51 4.70 8.58 6.79
N ALA A 52 5.25 7.74 5.91
CA ALA A 52 5.62 6.37 6.24
C ALA A 52 6.72 6.29 7.31
N LYS A 53 7.69 7.23 7.30
CA LYS A 53 8.70 7.34 8.36
C LYS A 53 8.08 7.84 9.67
N CYS A 54 7.21 8.85 9.61
CA CYS A 54 6.55 9.44 10.77
C CYS A 54 5.61 8.45 11.47
N GLU A 55 4.87 7.62 10.73
CA GLU A 55 3.97 6.64 11.34
C GLU A 55 4.75 5.62 12.18
N ARG A 56 6.02 5.35 11.88
CA ARG A 56 6.85 4.47 12.71
C ARG A 56 7.15 5.03 14.10
N LEU A 57 7.00 6.33 14.31
CA LEU A 57 7.19 6.98 15.61
C LEU A 57 6.16 6.51 16.64
N ILE A 58 5.01 6.00 16.20
CA ILE A 58 3.98 5.43 17.09
C ILE A 58 4.27 3.97 17.50
N GLY A 59 5.40 3.42 17.05
CA GLY A 59 5.89 2.08 17.41
C GLY A 59 5.66 0.99 16.37
N THR A 60 4.88 1.23 15.31
CA THR A 60 4.69 0.26 14.22
C THR A 60 5.88 0.27 13.25
N GLN A 61 6.36 -0.89 12.81
CA GLN A 61 7.47 -0.99 11.86
C GLN A 61 6.98 -1.19 10.42
N GLY A 62 5.96 -0.43 10.03
CA GLY A 62 5.25 -0.57 8.76
C GLY A 62 6.04 -0.14 7.53
N GLY A 63 5.52 -0.56 6.36
CA GLY A 63 5.96 -0.12 5.03
C GLY A 63 5.40 1.26 4.65
N GLY A 64 5.39 1.54 3.34
CA GLY A 64 4.92 2.83 2.78
C GLY A 64 3.64 2.75 1.93
N MET A 65 3.01 1.57 1.84
CA MET A 65 1.88 1.32 0.94
C MET A 65 0.67 2.20 1.28
N ASP A 66 0.30 2.25 2.56
CA ASP A 66 -0.91 2.94 3.01
C ASP A 66 -0.82 4.45 2.72
N GLN A 67 0.32 5.06 3.02
CA GLN A 67 0.57 6.49 2.82
C GLN A 67 0.70 6.84 1.34
N ALA A 68 1.35 5.98 0.55
CA ALA A 68 1.44 6.13 -0.89
C ALA A 68 0.06 6.02 -1.55
N ALA A 69 -0.77 5.05 -1.16
CA ALA A 69 -2.12 4.91 -1.66
C ALA A 69 -2.99 6.15 -1.33
N CYS A 70 -2.90 6.68 -0.11
CA CYS A 70 -3.64 7.89 0.27
C CYS A 70 -3.28 9.13 -0.56
N LEU A 71 -2.03 9.26 -1.04
CA LEU A 71 -1.54 10.46 -1.73
C LEU A 71 -1.48 10.33 -3.25
N LEU A 72 -1.27 9.11 -3.76
CA LEU A 72 -0.92 8.87 -5.17
C LEU A 72 -2.00 8.08 -5.93
N ALA A 73 -2.98 7.48 -5.23
CA ALA A 73 -4.07 6.79 -5.90
C ALA A 73 -5.01 7.77 -6.61
N SER A 74 -5.56 7.32 -7.73
CA SER A 74 -6.60 8.02 -8.50
C SER A 74 -7.86 7.14 -8.56
N GLU A 75 -8.72 7.36 -9.56
CA GLU A 75 -9.94 6.56 -9.75
C GLU A 75 -9.69 5.07 -10.07
N SER A 76 -8.44 4.70 -10.34
CA SER A 76 -8.03 3.33 -10.67
C SER A 76 -7.11 2.75 -9.58
N PRO A 77 -7.11 1.43 -9.38
CA PRO A 77 -6.11 0.76 -8.54
C PRO A 77 -4.71 1.07 -9.06
N ILE A 78 -3.73 1.07 -8.16
CA ILE A 78 -2.35 1.36 -8.49
C ILE A 78 -1.44 0.20 -8.09
N PHE A 79 -0.46 -0.06 -8.92
CA PHE A 79 0.72 -0.85 -8.58
C PHE A 79 1.77 0.10 -8.00
N ILE A 80 2.23 -0.19 -6.78
CA ILE A 80 3.19 0.64 -6.05
C ILE A 80 4.51 -0.13 -5.95
N GLU A 81 5.57 0.46 -6.48
CA GLU A 81 6.90 -0.14 -6.44
C GLU A 81 7.82 0.65 -5.49
N PHE A 82 8.48 -0.08 -4.59
CA PHE A 82 9.38 0.49 -3.56
C PHE A 82 10.87 0.32 -3.91
N THR A 83 11.19 0.17 -5.20
CA THR A 83 12.55 -0.02 -5.68
C THR A 83 13.35 1.27 -5.54
N LYS A 84 14.40 1.24 -4.72
CA LYS A 84 15.27 2.40 -4.54
C LYS A 84 15.94 2.76 -5.88
N PRO A 85 16.08 4.05 -6.22
CA PRO A 85 15.99 5.20 -5.32
C PRO A 85 14.63 5.92 -5.26
N LYS A 86 13.59 5.46 -5.97
CA LYS A 86 12.34 6.23 -6.12
C LYS A 86 11.10 5.35 -5.94
N LEU A 87 10.13 5.86 -5.18
CA LEU A 87 8.76 5.35 -5.18
C LEU A 87 8.12 5.61 -6.55
N THR A 88 7.57 4.57 -7.19
CA THR A 88 6.82 4.71 -8.45
C THR A 88 5.42 4.13 -8.30
N VAL A 89 4.48 4.67 -9.09
CA VAL A 89 3.09 4.19 -9.14
C VAL A 89 2.65 4.05 -10.58
N VAL A 90 1.99 2.93 -10.89
CA VAL A 90 1.43 2.66 -12.22
C VAL A 90 -0.04 2.28 -12.07
N PRO A 91 -0.98 2.93 -12.77
CA PRO A 91 -2.38 2.52 -12.76
C PRO A 91 -2.55 1.10 -13.29
N VAL A 92 -3.41 0.32 -12.64
CA VAL A 92 -3.72 -1.07 -13.02
C VAL A 92 -5.17 -1.12 -13.52
N ALA A 93 -5.33 -1.62 -14.74
CA ALA A 93 -6.66 -1.80 -15.32
C ALA A 93 -7.39 -2.96 -14.63
N VAL A 94 -8.62 -2.69 -14.18
CA VAL A 94 -9.53 -3.75 -13.71
C VAL A 94 -10.28 -4.30 -14.91
N PRO A 95 -10.37 -5.64 -15.08
CA PRO A 95 -11.14 -6.24 -16.16
C PRO A 95 -12.59 -5.73 -16.19
N PRO A 96 -13.17 -5.49 -17.38
CA PRO A 96 -14.53 -4.99 -17.50
C PRO A 96 -15.53 -5.96 -16.84
N GLY A 97 -16.47 -5.41 -16.07
CA GLY A 97 -17.41 -6.19 -15.26
C GLY A 97 -16.87 -6.63 -13.88
N GLY A 98 -15.58 -6.46 -13.61
CA GLY A 98 -14.99 -6.70 -12.29
C GLY A 98 -15.39 -5.65 -11.27
N SER A 99 -15.73 -6.08 -10.06
CA SER A 99 -16.00 -5.20 -8.91
C SER A 99 -15.30 -5.74 -7.67
N PHE A 100 -14.83 -4.82 -6.82
CA PHE A 100 -14.26 -5.16 -5.51
C PHE A 100 -15.30 -4.85 -4.44
N VAL A 101 -15.54 -5.82 -3.55
CA VAL A 101 -16.46 -5.66 -2.43
C VAL A 101 -15.67 -5.82 -1.14
N ILE A 102 -15.80 -4.85 -0.25
CA ILE A 102 -15.18 -4.87 1.08
C ILE A 102 -16.26 -5.26 2.08
N VAL A 103 -16.01 -6.33 2.83
CA VAL A 103 -16.86 -6.82 3.91
C VAL A 103 -16.06 -6.81 5.20
N ASP A 104 -16.51 -6.03 6.18
CA ASP A 104 -15.91 -5.99 7.51
C ASP A 104 -16.22 -7.28 8.28
N SER A 105 -15.18 -7.93 8.81
CA SER A 105 -15.32 -9.15 9.61
C SER A 105 -15.93 -8.91 11.00
N GLY A 106 -16.02 -7.64 11.43
CA GLY A 106 -16.45 -7.24 12.78
C GLY A 106 -15.37 -7.41 13.85
N VAL A 107 -14.21 -8.01 13.51
CA VAL A 107 -13.07 -8.14 14.42
C VAL A 107 -12.20 -6.90 14.33
N ARG A 108 -11.77 -6.37 15.48
CA ARG A 108 -10.90 -5.19 15.55
C ARG A 108 -9.50 -5.58 15.97
N LEU A 109 -8.51 -5.08 15.24
CA LEU A 109 -7.09 -5.28 15.58
C LEU A 109 -6.34 -3.95 15.56
N HIS A 110 -5.85 -3.54 16.73
CA HIS A 110 -5.02 -2.37 16.90
C HIS A 110 -3.56 -2.70 16.58
N LYS A 111 -3.12 -2.40 15.36
CA LYS A 111 -1.75 -2.70 14.86
C LYS A 111 -0.64 -2.16 15.79
N ALA A 112 -0.83 -0.98 16.36
CA ALA A 112 0.15 -0.32 17.23
C ALA A 112 0.17 -0.84 18.67
N ALA A 113 -0.96 -1.35 19.15
CA ALA A 113 -1.10 -1.86 20.52
C ALA A 113 -0.76 -3.35 20.63
N SER A 114 -0.41 -4.01 19.52
CA SER A 114 -0.15 -5.44 19.45
C SER A 114 1.25 -5.71 18.89
N PRO A 115 2.01 -6.66 19.47
CA PRO A 115 3.35 -7.00 18.96
C PRO A 115 3.30 -7.78 17.63
N LEU A 116 2.14 -8.33 17.27
CA LEU A 116 1.98 -9.27 16.15
C LEU A 116 2.52 -8.72 14.83
N PHE A 117 2.24 -7.44 14.54
CA PHE A 117 2.70 -6.82 13.30
C PHE A 117 4.23 -6.71 13.25
N ASN A 118 4.83 -6.17 14.31
CA ASN A 118 6.29 -6.00 14.39
C ASN A 118 7.03 -7.33 14.47
N GLN A 119 6.41 -8.35 15.07
CA GLN A 119 6.95 -9.71 15.08
C GLN A 119 7.14 -10.22 13.65
N ARG A 120 6.12 -10.10 12.79
CA ARG A 120 6.24 -10.50 11.38
C ARG A 120 7.32 -9.72 10.63
N VAL A 121 7.45 -8.41 10.90
CA VAL A 121 8.53 -7.60 10.33
C VAL A 121 9.91 -8.13 10.78
N SER A 122 10.05 -8.52 12.04
CA SER A 122 11.30 -9.09 12.56
C SER A 122 11.63 -10.45 11.96
N GLU A 123 10.63 -11.32 11.80
CA GLU A 123 10.77 -12.65 11.20
C GLU A 123 11.23 -12.54 9.74
N CYS A 124 10.62 -11.66 8.93
CA CYS A 124 11.06 -11.43 7.55
C CYS A 124 12.51 -10.90 7.49
N ARG A 125 12.89 -9.97 8.39
CA ARG A 125 14.28 -9.47 8.45
C ARG A 125 15.26 -10.58 8.83
N GLN A 126 14.88 -11.48 9.72
CA GLN A 126 15.71 -12.63 10.11
C GLN A 126 15.84 -13.63 8.95
N ALA A 127 14.73 -13.94 8.26
CA ALA A 127 14.74 -14.84 7.11
C ALA A 127 15.71 -14.37 6.03
N VAL A 128 15.68 -13.08 5.67
CA VAL A 128 16.64 -12.51 4.70
C VAL A 128 18.09 -12.68 5.16
N LYS A 129 18.39 -12.40 6.43
CA LYS A 129 19.75 -12.58 6.97
C LYS A 129 20.21 -14.03 6.86
N VAL A 130 19.36 -14.99 7.22
CA VAL A 130 19.69 -16.41 7.11
C VAL A 130 19.90 -16.81 5.66
N SER A 131 18.99 -16.42 4.75
CA SER A 131 19.10 -16.71 3.33
C SER A 131 20.37 -16.14 2.68
N LEU A 132 20.82 -14.95 3.10
CA LEU A 132 22.06 -14.35 2.61
C LEU A 132 23.31 -15.05 3.15
N LEU A 133 23.24 -15.65 4.34
CA LEU A 133 24.35 -16.39 4.96
C LEU A 133 24.47 -17.81 4.42
N THR A 134 23.36 -18.43 4.02
CA THR A 134 23.34 -19.82 3.53
C THR A 134 23.52 -19.95 2.02
N ALA A 135 23.50 -18.85 1.28
CA ALA A 135 23.48 -18.92 -0.17
C ALA A 135 24.67 -18.23 -0.84
N THR A 136 25.46 -19.06 -1.51
CA THR A 136 25.91 -18.82 -2.89
C THR A 136 24.68 -18.63 -3.80
N PHE A 137 24.03 -17.46 -3.77
CA PHE A 137 23.05 -17.12 -4.80
C PHE A 137 23.79 -16.56 -6.02
N PRO A 138 23.59 -17.11 -7.24
CA PRO A 138 23.79 -16.30 -8.43
C PRO A 138 22.89 -15.08 -8.30
N ALA A 139 23.40 -13.91 -8.66
CA ALA A 139 22.68 -12.65 -8.57
C ALA A 139 21.23 -12.85 -9.03
N LEU A 140 20.28 -12.36 -8.24
CA LEU A 140 18.91 -12.19 -8.72
C LEU A 140 19.02 -11.23 -9.90
N GLU A 141 19.13 -11.77 -11.12
CA GLU A 141 18.88 -10.97 -12.32
C GLU A 141 17.49 -10.36 -12.09
N GLU A 142 17.46 -9.02 -12.10
CA GLU A 142 16.23 -8.28 -12.23
C GLU A 142 15.45 -8.97 -13.34
N THR A 143 14.33 -9.60 -12.97
CA THR A 143 13.33 -10.01 -13.94
C THR A 143 12.75 -8.71 -14.48
N THR A 144 13.48 -8.17 -15.44
CA THR A 144 13.07 -7.13 -16.36
C THR A 144 11.69 -7.54 -16.81
N ALA A 145 10.72 -6.67 -16.48
CA ALA A 145 9.39 -6.55 -17.03
C ALA A 145 8.88 -7.84 -17.68
N CYS A 146 7.94 -8.56 -17.07
CA CYS A 146 7.18 -9.60 -17.77
C CYS A 146 6.62 -9.00 -19.08
N PRO A 147 7.23 -9.24 -20.26
CA PRO A 147 6.64 -8.84 -21.50
C PRO A 147 5.68 -9.99 -21.83
N THR A 148 4.55 -9.71 -22.45
CA THR A 148 3.60 -10.77 -22.90
C THR A 148 2.85 -11.50 -21.77
N MET A 149 1.78 -10.88 -21.28
CA MET A 149 0.46 -11.54 -21.19
C MET A 149 -0.70 -10.57 -21.53
N CYS A 150 -0.43 -9.60 -22.42
CA CYS A 150 -1.47 -8.97 -23.25
C CYS A 150 -1.35 -9.61 -24.63
N GLY A 151 -2.04 -10.73 -24.82
CA GLY A 151 -1.89 -11.57 -26.00
C GLY A 151 -3.13 -12.40 -26.30
N TYR A 152 -4.33 -11.86 -26.06
CA TYR A 152 -5.55 -12.43 -26.64
C TYR A 152 -5.76 -11.83 -28.03
N ARG A 153 -5.07 -12.37 -29.05
CA ARG A 153 -5.50 -12.18 -30.43
C ARG A 153 -6.75 -13.04 -30.61
N GLY A 154 -7.91 -12.39 -30.64
CA GLY A 154 -9.10 -13.02 -31.20
C GLY A 154 -8.80 -13.46 -32.63
N SER A 155 -8.92 -14.75 -32.90
CA SER A 155 -9.05 -15.26 -34.26
C SER A 155 -10.43 -14.85 -34.80
N PRO A 156 -10.54 -14.28 -36.00
CA PRO A 156 -11.82 -14.08 -36.66
C PRO A 156 -12.13 -15.33 -37.48
N THR A 157 -12.99 -16.21 -36.97
CA THR A 157 -13.63 -17.22 -37.82
C THR A 157 -15.06 -17.49 -37.36
N VAL A 158 -15.98 -16.96 -38.18
CA VAL A 158 -17.36 -17.39 -38.50
C VAL A 158 -18.40 -17.33 -37.40
#